data_AF-A0A1B6JF07-F1
#
_entry.id   AF-A0A1B6JF07-F1
#
_cell.length_a   1.000
_cell.length_b   1.000
_cell.length_c   1.000
_cell.angle_alpha   90.00
_cell.angle_beta   90.00
_cell.angle_gamma   90.00
#
_symmetry.space_group_name_H-M   'P 1'
#
loop_
_entity.id
_entity.type
_entity.pdbx_description
1 polymer ?
#
loop_
_entity_poly.entity_id
_entity_poly.type
_entity_poly.pdbx_seq_one_letter_code
_entity_poly.pdbx_strand_id
1 'polypeptide(L)'
;LCPNGDESWCKYQRAIAEKTMYDHAAHTHLPLAVMEEIKPIFRDLSNRELLRKCLHKGTQNPNESLNNIIWTRIPKTTFVIKKTLQFGVYEAIATFNKGNIVRLEEKLGMFPGNQCIVVMKSLDELRVKKSRESDAQNGKKVP
;
A
#
# COMPACT_ATOMS: atom_id res chain seq x y z
N LEU A 1 -17.06 9.41 -8.84
CA LEU A 1 -17.49 10.48 -9.79
C LEU A 1 -18.79 11.07 -9.26
N CYS A 2 -19.04 12.37 -9.46
CA CYS A 2 -20.22 13.02 -8.93
C CYS A 2 -21.47 12.54 -9.73
N PRO A 3 -22.53 12.04 -9.06
CA PRO A 3 -23.66 11.40 -9.71
C PRO A 3 -24.53 12.43 -10.45
N ASN A 4 -25.24 11.99 -11.48
CA ASN A 4 -26.18 12.84 -12.22
C ASN A 4 -27.57 12.77 -11.57
N GLY A 5 -28.39 13.80 -11.80
CA GLY A 5 -29.79 13.83 -11.34
C GLY A 5 -30.04 14.83 -10.21
N ASP A 6 -31.31 15.01 -9.91
CA ASP A 6 -31.86 15.80 -8.81
C ASP A 6 -31.42 15.29 -7.42
N GLU A 7 -31.31 13.97 -7.27
CA GLU A 7 -30.80 13.30 -6.06
C GLU A 7 -29.27 13.29 -5.95
N SER A 8 -28.56 14.06 -6.79
CA SER A 8 -27.10 14.16 -6.69
C SER A 8 -26.66 14.93 -5.45
N TRP A 9 -25.66 14.40 -4.73
CA TRP A 9 -24.97 15.15 -3.66
C TRP A 9 -24.21 16.39 -4.19
N CYS A 10 -23.98 16.44 -5.50
CA CYS A 10 -23.20 17.45 -6.20
C CYS A 10 -24.12 18.59 -6.64
N LYS A 11 -24.08 19.73 -5.93
CA LYS A 11 -25.00 20.86 -6.15
C LYS A 11 -25.02 21.38 -7.60
N TYR A 12 -23.89 21.31 -8.31
CA TYR A 12 -23.81 21.65 -9.74
C TYR A 12 -24.62 20.68 -10.62
N GLN A 13 -24.52 19.37 -10.39
CA GLN A 13 -25.30 18.38 -11.15
C GLN A 13 -26.79 18.48 -10.85
N ARG A 14 -27.14 18.77 -9.60
CA ARG A 14 -28.53 19.02 -9.22
C ARG A 14 -29.10 20.26 -9.92
N ALA A 15 -28.34 21.35 -9.98
CA ALA A 15 -28.75 22.55 -10.71
C ALA A 15 -28.92 22.29 -12.21
N ILE A 16 -28.06 21.47 -12.83
CA ILE A 16 -28.26 21.00 -14.22
C ILE A 16 -29.58 20.22 -14.36
N ALA A 17 -29.84 19.28 -13.44
CA ALA A 17 -31.05 18.45 -13.48
C ALA A 17 -32.34 19.27 -13.27
N GLU A 18 -32.31 20.23 -12.35
CA GLU A 18 -33.40 21.16 -12.05
C GLU A 18 -33.53 22.31 -13.07
N LYS A 19 -32.60 22.40 -14.04
CA LYS A 19 -32.48 23.50 -15.01
C LYS A 19 -32.36 24.88 -14.36
N THR A 20 -31.72 24.94 -13.20
CA THR A 20 -31.45 26.18 -12.47
C THR A 20 -30.01 26.64 -12.71
N MET A 21 -29.76 27.95 -12.61
CA MET A 21 -28.40 28.48 -12.70
C MET A 21 -27.63 28.14 -11.43
N TYR A 22 -26.46 27.50 -11.59
CA TYR A 22 -25.53 27.30 -10.50
C TYR A 22 -24.52 28.44 -10.44
N ASP A 23 -24.59 29.25 -9.39
CA ASP A 23 -23.60 30.29 -9.17
C ASP A 23 -22.33 29.69 -8.54
N HIS A 24 -21.30 29.53 -9.37
CA HIS A 24 -19.99 29.11 -8.92
C HIS A 24 -19.31 30.15 -8.00
N ALA A 25 -19.73 31.43 -8.06
CA ALA A 25 -19.17 32.54 -7.31
C ALA A 25 -19.76 32.71 -5.89
N ALA A 26 -20.99 32.20 -5.66
CA ALA A 26 -21.68 32.27 -4.37
C ALA A 26 -21.12 31.28 -3.32
N HIS A 27 -20.19 30.42 -3.69
CA HIS A 27 -19.61 29.43 -2.79
C HIS A 27 -18.30 29.92 -2.22
N THR A 28 -18.07 29.62 -0.95
CA THR A 28 -16.92 30.07 -0.18
C THR A 28 -15.62 29.72 -0.91
N HIS A 29 -15.09 30.68 -1.64
CA HIS A 29 -13.82 30.53 -2.32
C HIS A 29 -12.71 30.57 -1.28
N LEU A 30 -11.78 29.62 -1.39
CA LEU A 30 -10.49 29.81 -0.77
C LEU A 30 -9.93 31.17 -1.23
N PRO A 31 -9.33 31.97 -0.34
CA PRO A 31 -8.64 33.20 -0.73
C PRO A 31 -7.70 32.92 -1.91
N LEU A 32 -7.58 33.87 -2.85
CA LEU A 32 -6.83 33.67 -4.09
C LEU A 32 -5.42 33.14 -3.83
N ALA A 33 -4.72 33.73 -2.84
CA ALA A 33 -3.39 33.30 -2.42
C ALA A 33 -3.35 31.82 -1.99
N VAL A 34 -4.36 31.34 -1.25
CA VAL A 34 -4.45 29.93 -0.83
C VAL A 34 -4.73 29.03 -2.03
N MET A 35 -5.58 29.48 -2.96
CA MET A 35 -5.90 28.73 -4.16
C MET A 35 -4.70 28.60 -5.10
N GLU A 36 -3.90 29.65 -5.26
CA GLU A 36 -2.68 29.65 -6.07
C GLU A 36 -1.65 28.66 -5.56
N GLU A 37 -1.53 28.51 -4.24
CA GLU A 37 -0.65 27.50 -3.61
C GLU A 37 -1.20 26.07 -3.71
N ILE A 38 -2.51 25.88 -3.50
CA ILE A 38 -3.11 24.53 -3.42
C ILE A 38 -3.36 23.92 -4.82
N LYS A 39 -3.68 24.74 -5.82
CA LYS A 39 -4.01 24.29 -7.18
C LYS A 39 -2.90 23.45 -7.85
N PRO A 40 -1.61 23.83 -7.83
CA PRO A 40 -0.56 22.99 -8.39
C PRO A 40 -0.44 21.65 -7.65
N ILE A 41 -0.58 21.65 -6.32
CA ILE A 41 -0.54 20.42 -5.51
C ILE A 41 -1.66 19.46 -5.94
N PHE A 42 -2.90 19.94 -6.05
CA PHE A 42 -4.01 19.11 -6.49
C PHE A 42 -3.86 18.63 -7.94
N ARG A 43 -3.25 19.44 -8.81
CA ARG A 43 -2.94 19.02 -10.20
C ARG A 43 -1.92 17.89 -10.22
N ASP A 44 -0.87 17.98 -9.41
CA ASP A 44 0.16 16.95 -9.29
C ASP A 44 -0.41 15.67 -8.66
N LEU A 45 -1.24 15.80 -7.62
CA LEU A 45 -1.95 14.67 -7.00
C LEU A 45 -2.96 14.02 -7.97
N SER A 46 -3.48 14.77 -8.94
CA SER A 46 -4.37 14.27 -9.98
C SER A 46 -3.63 13.62 -11.16
N ASN A 47 -2.30 13.49 -11.09
CA ASN A 47 -1.51 12.81 -12.11
C ASN A 47 -1.97 11.36 -12.26
N ARG A 48 -2.34 10.96 -13.49
CA ARG A 48 -2.88 9.62 -13.78
C ARG A 48 -1.93 8.49 -13.39
N GLU A 49 -0.63 8.66 -13.56
CA GLU A 49 0.36 7.64 -13.20
C GLU A 49 0.52 7.52 -11.69
N LEU A 50 0.38 8.62 -10.94
CA LEU A 50 0.32 8.59 -9.48
C LEU A 50 -0.96 7.90 -9.00
N LEU A 51 -2.12 8.30 -9.54
CA LEU A 51 -3.42 7.71 -9.18
C LEU A 51 -3.51 6.22 -9.54
N ARG A 52 -2.87 5.78 -10.64
CA ARG A 52 -2.81 4.36 -11.03
C ARG A 52 -2.15 3.49 -9.96
N LYS A 53 -1.18 4.04 -9.22
CA LYS A 53 -0.55 3.35 -8.07
C LYS A 53 -1.54 3.19 -6.91
N CYS A 54 -2.45 4.15 -6.71
CA CYS A 54 -3.49 4.09 -5.68
C CYS A 54 -4.63 3.10 -6.01
N LEU A 55 -4.88 2.79 -7.30
CA LEU A 55 -5.97 1.89 -7.72
C LEU A 55 -5.84 0.47 -7.14
N HIS A 56 -4.62 0.02 -6.86
CA HIS A 56 -4.39 -1.34 -6.40
C HIS A 56 -4.71 -1.54 -4.90
N LYS A 57 -5.20 -0.50 -4.20
CA LYS A 57 -5.37 -0.47 -2.73
C LYS A 57 -4.11 -0.92 -1.96
N GLY A 58 -2.97 -0.98 -2.64
CA GLY A 58 -1.70 -1.45 -2.10
C GLY A 58 -0.99 -0.30 -1.43
N THR A 59 -1.50 0.16 -0.30
CA THR A 59 -0.61 0.83 0.66
C THR A 59 0.18 -0.25 1.37
N GLN A 60 1.06 -0.93 0.62
CA GLN A 60 2.14 -1.67 1.26
C GLN A 60 3.14 -0.61 1.72
N ASN A 61 2.84 0.05 2.84
CA ASN A 61 3.84 0.80 3.58
C ASN A 61 5.04 -0.15 3.74
N PRO A 62 6.18 0.07 3.07
CA PRO A 62 7.28 -0.89 3.08
C PRO A 62 7.76 -1.18 4.49
N ASN A 63 7.61 -0.20 5.40
CA ASN A 63 7.91 -0.35 6.82
C ASN A 63 6.96 -1.33 7.51
N GLU A 64 5.67 -1.29 7.24
CA GLU A 64 4.71 -2.27 7.78
C GLU A 64 4.96 -3.67 7.25
N SER A 65 5.27 -3.78 5.95
CA SER A 65 5.59 -5.05 5.32
C SER A 65 6.85 -5.69 5.93
N LEU A 66 7.92 -4.90 6.11
CA LEU A 66 9.14 -5.35 6.76
C LEU A 66 8.90 -5.74 8.23
N ASN A 67 8.18 -4.89 8.99
CA ASN A 67 7.85 -5.16 10.38
C ASN A 67 7.04 -6.46 10.53
N ASN A 68 6.12 -6.73 9.62
CA ASN A 68 5.36 -7.98 9.62
C ASN A 68 6.26 -9.22 9.45
N ILE A 69 7.27 -9.16 8.57
CA ILE A 69 8.24 -10.26 8.40
C ILE A 69 9.07 -10.41 9.69
N ILE A 70 9.58 -9.31 10.24
CA ILE A 70 10.36 -9.34 11.50
C ILE A 70 9.55 -10.00 12.60
N TRP A 71 8.29 -9.59 12.83
CA TRP A 71 7.47 -10.14 13.90
C TRP A 71 7.00 -11.57 13.64
N THR A 72 6.91 -11.99 12.39
CA THR A 72 6.65 -13.40 12.03
C THR A 72 7.84 -14.30 12.38
N ARG A 73 9.07 -13.78 12.30
CA ARG A 73 10.30 -14.54 12.64
C ARG A 73 10.63 -14.45 14.12
N ILE A 74 10.52 -13.26 14.70
CA ILE A 74 10.83 -12.95 16.10
C ILE A 74 9.59 -12.28 16.70
N PRO A 75 8.62 -13.06 17.21
CA PRO A 75 7.42 -12.51 17.82
C PRO A 75 7.75 -11.62 19.01
N LYS A 76 7.05 -10.49 19.12
CA LYS A 76 7.24 -9.53 20.25
C LYS A 76 6.97 -10.16 21.61
N THR A 77 6.17 -11.22 21.64
CA THR A 77 5.73 -11.95 22.85
C THR A 77 6.78 -12.94 23.34
N THR A 78 7.84 -13.20 22.56
CA THR A 78 8.85 -14.20 22.87
C THR A 78 10.17 -13.52 23.21
N PHE A 79 10.65 -13.73 24.43
CA PHE A 79 11.98 -13.26 24.80
C PHE A 79 13.06 -14.11 24.14
N VAL A 80 14.04 -13.45 23.52
CA VAL A 80 15.21 -14.09 22.90
C VAL A 80 16.48 -13.36 23.29
N ILE A 81 17.61 -14.06 23.29
CA ILE A 81 18.92 -13.44 23.53
C ILE A 81 19.27 -12.46 22.40
N LYS A 82 20.09 -11.44 22.71
CA LYS A 82 20.47 -10.37 21.77
C LYS A 82 21.00 -10.90 20.42
N LYS A 83 21.83 -11.94 20.44
CA LYS A 83 22.39 -12.55 19.22
C LYS A 83 21.30 -13.11 18.30
N THR A 84 20.32 -13.83 18.87
CA THR A 84 19.19 -14.39 18.14
C THR A 84 18.30 -13.29 17.56
N LEU A 85 18.04 -12.22 18.34
CA LEU A 85 17.29 -11.06 17.86
C LEU A 85 17.97 -10.42 16.65
N GLN A 86 19.27 -10.14 16.74
CA GLN A 86 20.04 -9.53 15.66
C GLN A 86 20.02 -10.41 14.40
N PHE A 87 20.29 -11.70 14.55
CA PHE A 87 20.26 -12.64 13.43
C PHE A 87 18.88 -12.71 12.76
N GLY A 88 17.81 -12.83 13.55
CA GLY A 88 16.44 -12.87 13.03
C GLY A 88 16.03 -11.60 12.28
N VAL A 89 16.47 -10.43 12.77
CA VAL A 89 16.22 -9.15 12.08
C VAL A 89 17.01 -9.07 10.76
N TYR A 90 18.30 -9.44 10.76
CA TYR A 90 19.09 -9.45 9.52
C TYR A 90 18.53 -10.42 8.48
N GLU A 91 18.12 -11.62 8.90
CA GLU A 91 17.47 -12.60 8.03
C GLU A 91 16.14 -12.07 7.46
N ALA A 92 15.30 -11.46 8.29
CA ALA A 92 14.04 -10.86 7.86
C ALA A 92 14.26 -9.75 6.82
N ILE A 93 15.25 -8.88 7.03
CA ILE A 93 15.61 -7.81 6.09
C ILE A 93 16.14 -8.40 4.77
N ALA A 94 17.02 -9.40 4.83
CA ALA A 94 17.54 -10.07 3.64
C ALA A 94 16.40 -10.72 2.84
N THR A 95 15.50 -11.43 3.53
CA THR A 95 14.33 -12.09 2.91
C THR A 95 13.35 -11.07 2.32
N PHE A 96 13.15 -9.92 2.97
CA PHE A 96 12.34 -8.84 2.41
C PHE A 96 12.91 -8.31 1.09
N ASN A 97 14.22 -8.08 1.03
CA ASN A 97 14.88 -7.46 -0.12
C ASN A 97 15.14 -8.41 -1.29
N LYS A 98 15.42 -9.69 -1.01
CA LYS A 98 15.89 -10.66 -2.02
C LYS A 98 15.06 -11.95 -2.07
N GLY A 99 14.04 -12.08 -1.23
CA GLY A 99 13.24 -13.29 -1.10
C GLY A 99 13.90 -14.37 -0.23
N ASN A 100 13.21 -15.50 -0.04
CA ASN A 100 13.66 -16.60 0.82
C ASN A 100 14.93 -17.28 0.30
N ILE A 101 15.35 -17.00 -0.94
CA ILE A 101 16.59 -17.53 -1.51
C ILE A 101 17.84 -17.16 -0.70
N VAL A 102 17.81 -16.04 0.03
CA VAL A 102 18.94 -15.61 0.90
C VAL A 102 19.22 -16.58 2.04
N ARG A 103 18.29 -17.49 2.35
CA ARG A 103 18.52 -18.56 3.32
C ARG A 103 19.48 -19.62 2.79
N LEU A 104 19.72 -19.62 1.48
CA LEU A 104 20.63 -20.50 0.77
C LEU A 104 21.95 -19.75 0.56
N GLU A 105 22.66 -19.48 1.66
CA GLU A 105 23.93 -18.75 1.62
C GLU A 105 25.06 -19.65 1.11
N GLU A 106 25.40 -19.47 -0.16
CA GLU A 106 26.58 -20.09 -0.79
C GLU A 106 27.88 -19.68 -0.07
N LYS A 107 27.93 -18.48 0.52
CA LYS A 107 29.07 -18.00 1.32
C LYS A 107 29.28 -18.80 2.61
N LEU A 108 28.25 -19.51 3.08
CA LEU A 108 28.36 -20.45 4.19
C LEU A 108 28.71 -21.88 3.71
N GLY A 109 29.05 -22.05 2.43
CA GLY A 109 29.37 -23.34 1.82
C GLY A 109 28.14 -24.20 1.52
N MET A 110 26.93 -23.62 1.55
CA MET A 110 25.70 -24.33 1.23
C MET A 110 25.35 -24.16 -0.24
N PHE A 111 25.34 -25.25 -1.00
CA PHE A 111 24.93 -25.24 -2.40
C PHE A 111 23.54 -25.85 -2.53
N PRO A 112 22.50 -25.03 -2.77
CA PRO A 112 21.15 -25.56 -2.88
C PRO A 112 20.96 -26.33 -4.19
N GLY A 113 20.39 -27.52 -4.10
CA GLY A 113 19.88 -28.22 -5.29
C GLY A 113 18.67 -27.51 -5.90
N ASN A 114 18.36 -27.82 -7.16
CA ASN A 114 17.27 -27.19 -7.93
C ASN A 114 15.91 -27.22 -7.18
N GLN A 115 15.59 -28.34 -6.51
CA GLN A 115 14.34 -28.46 -5.75
C GLN A 115 14.28 -27.48 -4.57
N CYS A 116 15.41 -27.22 -3.91
CA CYS A 116 15.48 -26.25 -2.81
C CYS A 116 15.18 -24.83 -3.30
N ILE A 117 15.74 -24.45 -4.46
CA ILE A 117 15.48 -23.16 -5.11
C ILE A 117 13.99 -23.01 -5.46
N VAL A 118 13.40 -24.05 -6.04
CA VAL A 118 11.97 -24.08 -6.40
C VAL A 118 11.10 -23.87 -5.15
N VAL A 119 11.39 -24.58 -4.06
CA VAL A 119 10.66 -24.43 -2.79
C VAL A 119 10.83 -23.03 -2.20
N MET A 120 12.03 -22.44 -2.22
CA MET A 120 12.21 -21.07 -1.72
C MET A 120 11.39 -20.04 -2.50
N LYS A 121 11.31 -20.19 -3.83
CA LYS A 121 10.46 -19.33 -4.68
C LYS A 121 8.97 -19.53 -4.40
N SER A 122 8.51 -20.77 -4.22
CA SER A 122 7.10 -21.03 -3.91
C SER A 122 6.68 -20.48 -2.53
N LEU A 123 7.59 -20.45 -1.56
CA LEU A 123 7.38 -19.79 -0.27
C LEU A 123 7.20 -18.27 -0.42
N ASP A 124 7.95 -17.63 -1.33
CA ASP A 124 7.77 -16.20 -1.64
C ASP A 124 6.43 -15.93 -2.33
N GLU A 125 6.03 -16.78 -3.28
CA GLU A 125 4.72 -16.69 -3.92
C GLU A 125 3.58 -16.82 -2.90
N LEU A 126 3.68 -17.79 -1.98
CA LEU A 126 2.69 -17.98 -0.92
C LEU A 126 2.63 -16.78 0.02
N ARG A 127 3.77 -16.17 0.35
CA ARG A 127 3.84 -14.94 1.16
C ARG A 127 3.12 -13.79 0.48
N VAL A 128 3.36 -13.57 -0.82
CA VAL A 128 2.69 -12.53 -1.60
C VAL A 128 1.18 -12.81 -1.70
N LYS A 129 0.78 -14.07 -1.91
CA LYS A 129 -0.63 -14.48 -1.96
C LYS A 129 -1.34 -14.15 -0.64
N LYS A 130 -0.77 -14.54 0.51
CA LYS A 130 -1.33 -14.23 1.84
C LYS A 130 -1.47 -12.73 2.08
N SER A 131 -0.48 -11.93 1.66
CA SER A 131 -0.58 -10.46 1.75
C SER A 131 -1.80 -9.94 0.98
N ARG A 132 -1.97 -10.39 -0.27
CA ARG A 132 -3.12 -9.98 -1.11
C ARG A 132 -4.46 -10.40 -0.49
N GLU A 133 -4.51 -11.58 0.12
CA GLU A 133 -5.71 -12.07 0.83
C GLU A 133 -6.04 -11.20 2.06
N SER A 134 -5.03 -10.83 2.86
CA SER A 134 -5.21 -9.92 4.00
C SER A 134 -5.66 -8.52 3.57
N ASP A 135 -5.09 -7.98 2.49
CA ASP A 135 -5.48 -6.70 1.92
C ASP A 135 -6.93 -6.73 1.42
N ALA A 136 -7.34 -7.82 0.76
CA ALA A 136 -8.71 -8.02 0.31
C ALA A 136 -9.72 -8.15 1.47
N GLN A 137 -9.32 -8.73 2.61
CA GLN A 137 -10.16 -8.81 3.81
C GLN A 137 -10.29 -7.46 4.52
N ASN A 138 -9.20 -6.70 4.63
CA ASN A 138 -9.21 -5.37 5.23
C ASN A 138 -9.96 -4.34 4.38
N GLY A 139 -9.92 -4.47 3.06
CA GLY A 139 -10.67 -3.62 2.13
C GLY A 139 -12.20 -3.82 2.15
N LYS A 140 -12.71 -4.86 2.83
CA LYS A 140 -14.15 -5.11 3.05
C LYS A 140 -14.68 -4.49 4.35
N LYS A 141 -13.82 -3.86 5.17
CA LYS A 141 -14.17 -3.27 6.47
C LYS A 141 -14.36 -1.74 6.43
N VAL A 142 -14.54 -1.15 5.25
CA VAL A 142 -14.93 0.27 5.15
C VAL A 142 -16.46 0.29 5.05
N PRO A 143 -17.18 0.90 6.01
CA PRO A 143 -18.64 1.04 5.94
C PRO A 143 -19.09 1.79 4.68
#